data_AF-N1MMX7-F1
#
_entry.id   AF-N1MMX7-F1
#
_cell.length_a   1.000
_cell.length_b   1.000
_cell.length_c   1.000
_cell.angle_alpha   90.00
_cell.angle_beta   90.00
_cell.angle_gamma   90.00
#
_symmetry.space_group_name_H-M   'P 1'
#
loop_
_entity.id
_entity.type
_entity.pdbx_description
1 polymer ?
#
loop_
_entity_poly.entity_id
_entity_poly.type
_entity_poly.pdbx_seq_one_letter_code
_entity_poly.pdbx_strand_id
1 'polypeptide(L)'
;MRISHLQALADIVLGDPEALALAYHETITGAEPVFESNAARGRFAVALKAVGMATDAARFQAAFTKLQQAAGRKDKPVEPACRDCGSTNLTRDAFAGWDSDTQQWVLSAIYQSTTCHACDAESDDLCRWKPIKNPPDELLSQASQ
;
A
#
# COMPACT_ATOMS: atom_id res chain seq x y z
N MET A 1 -16.49 -7.11 -23.50
CA MET A 1 -16.37 -6.23 -22.32
C MET A 1 -16.11 -7.12 -21.11
N ARG A 2 -14.96 -7.00 -20.44
CA ARG A 2 -14.66 -7.84 -19.26
C ARG A 2 -15.66 -7.52 -18.14
N ILE A 3 -16.02 -8.55 -17.36
CA ILE A 3 -17.00 -8.46 -16.26
C ILE A 3 -16.60 -7.38 -15.23
N SER A 4 -15.31 -7.08 -15.07
CA SER A 4 -14.79 -6.00 -14.23
C SER A 4 -15.26 -4.58 -14.62
N HIS A 5 -15.61 -4.35 -15.89
CA HIS A 5 -16.10 -3.03 -16.34
C HIS A 5 -17.59 -2.81 -16.08
N LEU A 6 -18.37 -3.87 -15.85
CA LEU A 6 -19.81 -3.76 -15.58
C LEU A 6 -20.08 -3.26 -14.16
N GLN A 7 -19.32 -3.75 -13.18
CA GLN A 7 -19.42 -3.27 -11.79
C GLN A 7 -19.01 -1.80 -11.70
N ALA A 8 -17.89 -1.44 -12.33
CA ALA A 8 -17.44 -0.06 -12.46
C ALA A 8 -18.49 0.89 -13.06
N LEU A 9 -19.20 0.45 -14.10
CA LEU A 9 -20.32 1.21 -14.68
C LEU A 9 -21.52 1.27 -13.74
N ALA A 10 -21.83 0.19 -13.02
CA ALA A 10 -22.91 0.17 -12.04
C ALA A 10 -22.62 1.14 -10.88
N ASP A 11 -21.39 1.16 -10.36
CA ASP A 11 -21.00 2.07 -9.27
C ASP A 11 -21.11 3.54 -9.69
N ILE A 12 -20.74 3.85 -10.95
CA ILE A 12 -20.93 5.17 -11.56
C ILE A 12 -22.43 5.53 -11.67
N VAL A 13 -23.27 4.61 -12.13
CA VAL A 13 -24.70 4.87 -12.31
C VAL A 13 -25.45 4.97 -10.97
N LEU A 14 -25.08 4.14 -10.00
CA LEU A 14 -25.68 4.13 -8.66
C LEU A 14 -25.25 5.32 -7.81
N GLY A 15 -24.09 5.91 -8.09
CA GLY A 15 -23.75 7.26 -7.64
C GLY A 15 -23.39 7.38 -6.15
N ASP A 16 -23.09 6.27 -5.47
CA ASP A 16 -22.73 6.31 -4.05
C ASP A 16 -21.39 7.04 -3.84
N PRO A 17 -21.36 8.16 -3.10
CA PRO A 17 -20.18 9.00 -3.00
C PRO A 17 -19.00 8.33 -2.28
N GLU A 18 -19.25 7.35 -1.40
CA GLU A 18 -18.17 6.64 -0.68
C GLU A 18 -17.53 5.56 -1.57
N ALA A 19 -18.34 4.76 -2.26
CA ALA A 19 -17.88 3.77 -3.23
C ALA A 19 -17.11 4.44 -4.38
N LEU A 20 -17.60 5.59 -4.88
CA LEU A 20 -16.90 6.36 -5.91
C LEU A 20 -15.57 6.94 -5.42
N ALA A 21 -15.48 7.37 -4.16
CA ALA A 21 -14.23 7.85 -3.58
C ALA A 21 -13.19 6.72 -3.45
N LEU A 22 -13.61 5.51 -3.07
CA LEU A 22 -12.75 4.32 -3.03
C LEU A 22 -12.25 3.94 -4.43
N ALA A 23 -13.16 3.76 -5.39
CA ALA A 23 -12.81 3.41 -6.76
C ALA A 23 -11.90 4.46 -7.41
N TYR A 24 -12.12 5.75 -7.11
CA TYR A 24 -11.24 6.83 -7.57
C TYR A 24 -9.84 6.71 -6.97
N HIS A 25 -9.74 6.50 -5.66
CA HIS A 25 -8.47 6.30 -4.96
C HIS A 25 -7.68 5.11 -5.52
N GLU A 26 -8.31 3.96 -5.72
CA GLU A 26 -7.67 2.76 -6.28
C GLU A 26 -7.20 2.99 -7.73
N THR A 27 -8.02 3.67 -8.54
CA THR A 27 -7.69 4.01 -9.93
C THR A 27 -6.45 4.92 -10.02
N ILE A 28 -6.35 5.95 -9.17
CA ILE A 28 -5.21 6.89 -9.21
C ILE A 28 -3.94 6.32 -8.58
N THR A 29 -4.06 5.42 -7.60
CA THR A 29 -2.92 4.75 -6.95
C THR A 29 -2.43 3.54 -7.72
N GLY A 30 -3.24 2.98 -8.62
CA GLY A 30 -2.91 1.78 -9.38
C GLY A 30 -3.01 0.49 -8.57
N ALA A 31 -3.74 0.52 -7.44
CA ALA A 31 -3.94 -0.66 -6.58
C ALA A 31 -4.79 -1.75 -7.28
N GLU A 32 -5.82 -1.35 -8.03
CA GLU A 32 -6.73 -2.12 -8.91
C GLU A 32 -7.59 -1.03 -9.60
N PRO A 33 -7.96 -1.02 -10.91
CA PRO A 33 -8.01 -2.08 -11.91
C PRO A 33 -6.99 -1.99 -13.07
N VAL A 34 -6.83 -3.09 -13.80
CA VAL A 34 -6.06 -3.16 -15.05
C VAL A 34 -6.78 -2.44 -16.19
N PHE A 35 -6.19 -1.35 -16.69
CA PHE A 35 -6.66 -0.63 -17.88
C PHE A 35 -5.82 -0.98 -19.11
N GLU A 36 -6.44 -0.86 -20.30
CA GLU A 36 -5.76 -1.04 -21.59
C GLU A 36 -4.65 0.01 -21.82
N SER A 37 -4.75 1.18 -21.17
CA SER A 37 -3.73 2.23 -21.24
C SER A 37 -3.83 3.21 -20.06
N ASN A 38 -2.76 3.96 -19.81
CA ASN A 38 -2.77 5.07 -18.85
C ASN A 38 -3.77 6.17 -19.23
N ALA A 39 -4.01 6.40 -20.53
CA ALA A 39 -5.01 7.35 -20.99
C ALA A 39 -6.44 6.88 -20.64
N ALA A 40 -6.74 5.58 -20.80
CA ALA A 40 -8.02 5.00 -20.40
C ALA A 40 -8.25 5.11 -18.88
N ARG A 41 -7.22 4.81 -18.08
CA ARG A 41 -7.21 5.00 -16.62
C ARG A 41 -7.53 6.44 -16.23
N GLY A 42 -6.87 7.42 -16.87
CA GLY A 42 -7.10 8.84 -16.61
C GLY A 42 -8.53 9.27 -16.89
N ARG A 43 -9.12 8.84 -18.01
CA ARG A 43 -10.53 9.14 -18.34
C ARG A 43 -11.50 8.55 -17.32
N PHE A 44 -11.24 7.33 -16.87
CA PHE A 44 -12.06 6.67 -15.88
C PHE A 44 -12.01 7.38 -14.51
N ALA A 45 -10.81 7.78 -14.08
CA ALA A 45 -10.64 8.58 -12.86
C ALA A 45 -11.42 9.90 -12.92
N VAL A 46 -11.42 10.59 -14.07
CA VAL A 46 -12.20 11.82 -14.28
C VAL A 46 -13.70 11.55 -14.13
N ALA A 47 -14.21 10.45 -14.70
CA ALA A 47 -15.63 10.09 -14.59
C ALA A 47 -16.07 9.84 -13.15
N LEU A 48 -15.31 9.02 -12.40
CA LEU A 48 -15.60 8.72 -10.99
C LEU A 48 -15.66 10.00 -10.14
N LYS A 49 -14.65 10.87 -10.31
CA LYS A 49 -14.59 12.15 -9.60
C LYS A 49 -15.76 13.07 -9.96
N ALA A 50 -16.09 13.17 -11.24
CA ALA A 50 -17.19 14.02 -11.70
C ALA A 50 -18.53 13.57 -11.13
N VAL A 51 -18.82 12.27 -11.14
CA VAL A 51 -20.07 11.75 -10.58
C VAL A 51 -20.11 11.90 -9.06
N GLY A 52 -19.03 11.58 -8.34
CA GLY A 52 -18.99 11.75 -6.88
C GLY A 52 -19.18 13.21 -6.44
N MET A 53 -18.63 14.16 -7.20
CA MET A 53 -18.88 15.60 -6.98
C MET A 53 -20.34 16.00 -7.26
N ALA A 54 -20.99 15.38 -8.24
CA ALA A 54 -22.36 15.69 -8.62
C ALA A 54 -23.41 15.07 -7.68
N THR A 55 -23.13 13.89 -7.11
CA THR A 55 -24.08 13.18 -6.23
C THR A 55 -24.07 13.73 -4.82
N ASP A 56 -22.89 13.86 -4.19
CA ASP A 56 -22.70 14.50 -2.89
C ASP A 56 -21.23 14.88 -2.72
N ALA A 57 -20.90 16.13 -3.09
CA ALA A 57 -19.54 16.63 -3.01
C ALA A 57 -18.95 16.57 -1.59
N ALA A 58 -19.75 16.82 -0.55
CA ALA A 58 -19.27 16.87 0.82
C ALA A 58 -18.90 15.47 1.33
N ARG A 59 -19.78 14.48 1.10
CA ARG A 59 -19.50 13.09 1.47
C ARG A 59 -18.36 12.49 0.66
N PHE A 60 -18.32 12.75 -0.64
CA PHE A 60 -17.21 12.28 -1.49
C PHE A 60 -15.87 12.85 -0.99
N GLN A 61 -15.79 14.16 -0.73
CA GLN A 61 -14.57 14.81 -0.22
C GLN A 61 -14.17 14.24 1.14
N ALA A 62 -15.12 14.05 2.04
CA ALA A 62 -14.87 13.49 3.37
C ALA A 62 -14.37 12.04 3.29
N ALA A 63 -14.99 11.20 2.45
CA ALA A 63 -14.56 9.82 2.22
C ALA A 63 -13.16 9.76 1.60
N PHE A 64 -12.91 10.56 0.56
CA PHE A 64 -11.62 10.63 -0.09
C PHE A 64 -10.51 11.11 0.86
N THR A 65 -10.80 12.13 1.68
CA THR A 65 -9.86 12.62 2.69
C THR A 65 -9.54 11.55 3.73
N LYS A 66 -10.53 10.76 4.18
CA LYS A 66 -10.29 9.61 5.08
C LYS A 66 -9.38 8.56 4.45
N LEU A 67 -9.58 8.24 3.16
CA LEU A 67 -8.72 7.31 2.41
C LEU A 67 -7.29 7.84 2.31
N GLN A 68 -7.13 9.13 1.98
CA GLN A 68 -5.82 9.78 1.95
C GLN A 68 -5.15 9.83 3.33
N GLN A 69 -5.92 10.01 4.41
CA GLN A 69 -5.39 9.96 5.77
C GLN A 69 -5.03 8.55 6.21
N ALA A 70 -5.77 7.53 5.78
CA ALA A 70 -5.43 6.13 6.03
C ALA A 70 -4.17 5.72 5.25
N ALA A 71 -4.05 6.11 3.99
CA ALA A 71 -2.86 5.89 3.16
C ALA A 71 -1.65 6.74 3.61
N GLY A 72 -1.93 7.95 4.10
CA GLY A 72 -0.97 8.92 4.65
C GLY A 72 -0.68 8.69 6.14
N ARG A 73 -1.28 7.68 6.76
CA ARG A 73 -0.85 7.17 8.06
C ARG A 73 0.46 6.42 7.82
N LYS A 74 1.53 7.18 7.57
CA LYS A 74 2.88 6.76 7.91
C LYS A 74 2.84 6.58 9.41
N ASP A 75 2.48 5.38 9.85
CA ASP A 75 2.54 5.02 11.26
C ASP A 75 3.92 5.43 11.76
N LYS A 76 3.95 6.05 12.94
CA LYS A 76 5.18 6.51 13.61
C LYS A 76 6.30 5.53 13.29
N PRO A 77 7.50 5.99 12.86
CA PRO A 77 8.56 5.10 12.41
C PRO A 77 8.67 3.87 13.33
N VAL A 78 8.51 2.68 12.76
CA VAL A 78 8.57 1.43 13.51
C VAL A 78 9.84 0.67 13.14
N GLU A 79 10.35 -0.11 14.09
CA GLU A 79 11.45 -1.05 13.87
C GLU A 79 11.03 -2.46 14.28
N PRO A 80 11.58 -3.51 13.63
CA PRO A 80 11.30 -4.89 14.02
C PRO A 80 12.09 -5.26 15.29
N ALA A 81 11.47 -6.04 16.18
CA ALA A 81 12.09 -6.53 17.40
C ALA A 81 11.73 -8.01 17.65
N CYS A 82 12.70 -8.77 18.17
CA CYS A 82 12.50 -10.16 18.54
C CYS A 82 11.43 -10.25 19.63
N ARG A 83 10.40 -11.07 19.42
CA ARG A 83 9.38 -11.38 20.43
C ARG A 83 10.00 -11.89 21.73
N ASP A 84 11.06 -12.67 21.64
CA ASP A 84 11.59 -13.43 22.78
C ASP A 84 12.62 -12.62 23.59
N CYS A 85 13.48 -11.82 22.94
CA CYS A 85 14.53 -11.07 23.63
C CYS A 85 14.48 -9.55 23.43
N GLY A 86 13.60 -9.03 22.56
CA GLY A 86 13.46 -7.59 22.28
C GLY A 86 14.54 -6.96 21.42
N SER A 87 15.58 -7.71 21.04
CA SER A 87 16.65 -7.26 20.13
C SER A 87 16.10 -6.86 18.76
N THR A 88 16.66 -5.83 18.15
CA THR A 88 16.33 -5.39 16.79
C THR A 88 17.27 -6.00 15.74
N ASN A 89 18.25 -6.80 16.17
CA ASN A 89 19.17 -7.52 15.29
C ASN A 89 18.51 -8.80 14.75
N LEU A 90 17.71 -8.62 13.71
CA LEU A 90 16.93 -9.66 13.04
C LEU A 90 17.32 -9.78 11.57
N THR A 91 17.34 -11.00 11.05
CA THR A 91 17.41 -11.28 9.61
C THR A 91 16.18 -12.05 9.15
N ARG A 92 15.83 -11.91 7.86
CA ARG A 92 14.75 -12.67 7.23
C ARG A 92 15.29 -13.39 6.03
N ASP A 93 14.81 -14.61 5.86
CA ASP A 93 15.11 -15.38 4.67
C ASP A 93 14.44 -14.78 3.44
N ALA A 94 15.13 -14.90 2.32
CA ALA A 94 14.71 -14.34 1.06
C ALA A 94 14.99 -15.29 -0.10
N PHE A 95 14.09 -15.24 -1.09
CA PHE A 95 14.31 -15.84 -2.39
C PHE A 95 14.89 -14.79 -3.34
N ALA A 96 16.09 -15.07 -3.85
CA ALA A 96 16.66 -14.34 -4.98
C ALA A 96 16.64 -15.22 -6.23
N GLY A 97 16.14 -14.66 -7.34
CA GLY A 97 16.19 -15.27 -8.66
C GLY A 97 17.37 -14.73 -9.46
N TRP A 98 17.97 -15.55 -10.32
CA TRP A 98 18.99 -15.10 -11.26
C TRP A 98 18.32 -14.41 -12.46
N ASP A 99 18.65 -13.15 -12.70
CA ASP A 99 18.26 -12.42 -13.90
C ASP A 99 19.37 -12.54 -14.96
N SER A 100 19.06 -13.21 -16.07
CA SER A 100 20.00 -13.41 -17.17
C SER A 100 20.29 -12.15 -17.97
N ASP A 101 19.37 -11.20 -18.03
CA ASP A 101 19.52 -10.00 -18.86
C ASP A 101 20.41 -8.99 -18.15
N THR A 102 20.22 -8.86 -16.83
CA THR A 102 21.01 -7.95 -15.99
C THR A 102 22.23 -8.63 -15.33
N GLN A 103 22.37 -9.97 -15.49
CA GLN A 103 23.44 -10.80 -14.93
C GLN A 103 23.60 -10.61 -13.41
N GLN A 104 22.49 -10.54 -12.69
CA GLN A 104 22.44 -10.22 -11.26
C GLN A 104 21.42 -11.09 -10.52
N TRP A 105 21.67 -11.31 -9.22
CA TRP A 105 20.67 -11.87 -8.32
C TRP A 105 19.66 -10.78 -7.93
N VAL A 106 18.38 -11.03 -8.18
CA VAL A 106 17.29 -10.10 -7.88
C VAL A 106 16.41 -10.67 -6.79
N LEU A 107 16.23 -9.89 -5.71
CA LEU A 107 15.31 -10.24 -4.63
C LEU A 107 13.90 -10.37 -5.21
N SER A 108 13.36 -11.58 -5.15
CA SER A 108 12.06 -11.93 -5.74
C SER A 108 10.96 -12.01 -4.68
N ALA A 109 11.28 -12.57 -3.51
CA ALA A 109 10.35 -12.64 -2.39
C ALA A 109 11.10 -12.70 -1.05
N ILE A 110 10.43 -12.29 0.03
CA ILE A 110 10.91 -12.47 1.41
C ILE A 110 10.03 -13.56 2.03
N TYR A 111 10.65 -14.59 2.60
CA TYR A 111 9.94 -15.66 3.30
C TYR A 111 9.65 -15.28 4.75
N GLN A 112 8.86 -16.10 5.43
CA GLN A 112 8.39 -15.80 6.78
C GLN A 112 9.43 -16.10 7.86
N SER A 113 10.39 -17.00 7.63
CA SER A 113 11.41 -17.32 8.63
C SER A 113 12.25 -16.09 8.97
N THR A 114 12.29 -15.78 10.27
CA THR A 114 13.03 -14.67 10.86
C THR A 114 13.97 -15.24 11.91
N THR A 115 15.24 -14.84 11.85
CA THR A 115 16.29 -15.28 12.78
C THR A 115 16.75 -14.11 13.63
N CYS A 116 16.85 -14.31 14.95
CA CYS A 116 17.41 -13.32 15.87
C CYS A 116 18.86 -13.63 16.21
N HIS A 117 19.79 -12.74 15.85
CA HIS A 117 21.22 -12.91 16.11
C HIS A 117 21.65 -12.65 17.56
N ALA A 118 20.71 -12.28 18.44
CA ALA A 118 21.01 -12.05 19.85
C ALA A 118 20.67 -13.26 20.74
N CYS A 119 19.66 -14.05 20.36
CA CYS A 119 19.22 -15.21 21.14
C CYS A 119 19.08 -16.49 20.31
N ASP A 120 19.49 -16.45 19.04
CA ASP A 120 19.45 -17.54 18.06
C ASP A 120 18.07 -18.18 17.86
N ALA A 121 17.01 -17.49 18.25
CA ALA A 121 15.63 -17.92 17.98
C ALA A 121 15.33 -17.76 16.49
N GLU A 122 14.58 -18.72 15.95
CA GLU A 122 14.10 -18.73 14.57
C GLU A 122 12.61 -19.08 14.57
N SER A 123 11.80 -18.27 13.89
CA SER A 123 10.36 -18.54 13.71
C SER A 123 9.77 -17.66 12.60
N ASP A 124 8.69 -18.11 12.00
CA ASP A 124 7.88 -17.33 11.05
C ASP A 124 7.21 -16.09 11.69
N ASP A 125 7.01 -16.14 13.02
CA ASP A 125 6.30 -15.12 13.80
C ASP A 125 7.20 -14.41 14.84
N LEU A 126 8.52 -14.50 14.68
CA LEU A 126 9.49 -13.96 15.64
C LEU A 126 9.48 -12.43 15.71
N CYS A 127 9.07 -11.76 14.63
CA CYS A 127 9.11 -10.31 14.51
C CYS A 127 7.88 -9.62 15.12
N ARG A 128 8.13 -8.67 16.03
CA ARG A 128 7.14 -7.70 16.53
C ARG A 128 7.57 -6.29 16.16
N TRP A 129 6.67 -5.50 15.58
CA TRP A 129 6.92 -4.09 15.28
C TRP A 129 6.76 -3.24 16.53
N LYS A 130 7.75 -2.40 16.83
CA LYS A 130 7.69 -1.43 17.92
C LYS A 130 7.93 -0.01 17.40
N PRO A 131 7.32 1.02 18.01
CA PRO A 131 7.62 2.41 17.67
C PRO A 131 9.08 2.78 17.99
N ILE A 132 9.73 3.51 17.09
CA ILE A 132 11.04 4.12 17.30
C ILE A 132 10.84 5.39 18.14
N LYS A 133 11.49 5.47 19.30
CA LYS A 133 11.34 6.61 20.24
C LYS A 133 12.00 7.89 19.72
N ASN A 134 13.17 7.76 19.07
CA ASN A 134 13.93 8.85 18.47
C ASN A 134 14.29 8.47 17.03
N PRO A 135 13.42 8.71 16.05
CA PRO A 135 13.75 8.39 14.66
C PRO A 135 14.95 9.25 14.23
N PRO A 136 15.95 8.68 13.53
CA PRO A 136 17.01 9.49 12.91
C PRO A 136 16.42 10.55 11.98
N ASP A 137 17.01 11.75 11.94
CA ASP A 137 16.52 12.92 11.19
C ASP A 137 16.24 12.63 9.70
N GLU A 138 16.93 11.66 9.11
CA GLU A 138 16.73 11.20 7.72
C GLU A 138 15.37 10.53 7.47
N LEU A 139 14.74 9.92 8.48
CA LEU A 139 13.41 9.33 8.37
C LEU A 139 12.29 10.37 8.47
N LEU A 140 12.59 11.56 9.01
CA LEU A 140 11.63 12.67 9.13
C LEU A 140 11.58 13.52 7.84
N SER A 141 12.66 13.57 7.06
CA SER A 141 12.72 14.32 5.79
C SER A 141 11.96 13.62 4.64
N GLN A 142 11.91 12.28 4.65
CA GLN A 142 11.13 11.48 3.70
C GLN A 142 9.62 11.44 4.01
N ALA A 143 9.19 12.05 5.13
CA ALA A 143 7.77 12.22 5.46
C ALA A 143 7.13 13.45 4.79
N SER A 144 7.93 14.32 4.16
CA SER A 144 7.52 15.65 3.70
C SER A 144 7.64 15.90 2.18
N GLN A 145 7.82 14.85 1.37
CA GLN A 145 7.83 14.93 -0.09
C GLN A 145 6.70 14.11 -0.70
#